data_AF-A0A4S9DS25-F1
#
_entry.id   AF-A0A4S9DS25-F1
#
_cell.length_a   1.000
_cell.length_b   1.000
_cell.length_c   1.000
_cell.angle_alpha   90.00
_cell.angle_beta   90.00
_cell.angle_gamma   90.00
#
_symmetry.space_group_name_H-M   'P 1'
#
loop_
_entity.id
_entity.type
_entity.pdbx_description
1 polymer ?
#
loop_
_entity_poly.entity_id
_entity_poly.type
_entity_poly.pdbx_seq_one_letter_code
_entity_poly.pdbx_strand_id
1 'polypeptide(L)'
;MPPKRRTHDDDASGSDAGSDFSAPAPAPAKRVRKSSGTTALAPASHTLESLLTLPHDELAKHAYDLQTQLSTLQQRGGSGGEVWSDDKVAERAKKTRDVCAAEIKKQMKWQPSCKTGTTKWSYTGIVPHEDVFYKLFGFEKPKKAWKQKKIDMADFEEKIGYISNSIRYNNLRITGDGVKVHWDQEEKTFKLTGTYGL
;
A
#
# COMPACT_ATOMS: atom_id res chain seq x y z
N MET A 1 -26.58 6.96 49.54
CA MET A 1 -26.62 5.55 50.01
C MET A 1 -27.63 4.77 49.17
N PRO A 2 -27.36 3.49 48.85
CA PRO A 2 -28.21 2.55 48.09
C PRO A 2 -29.12 1.74 49.07
N PRO A 3 -29.96 0.73 48.70
CA PRO A 3 -29.50 -0.58 48.15
C PRO A 3 -30.42 -1.35 47.14
N LYS A 4 -29.74 -2.15 46.28
CA LYS A 4 -29.99 -3.52 45.75
C LYS A 4 -31.42 -4.10 45.58
N ARG A 5 -31.62 -4.77 44.43
CA ARG A 5 -31.79 -6.24 44.37
C ARG A 5 -31.49 -6.83 42.99
N ARG A 6 -30.73 -7.94 43.01
CA ARG A 6 -30.51 -8.92 41.94
C ARG A 6 -31.70 -9.89 41.89
N THR A 7 -32.02 -10.42 40.71
CA THR A 7 -32.44 -11.82 40.52
C THR A 7 -31.89 -12.35 39.21
N HIS A 8 -31.36 -13.56 39.30
CA HIS A 8 -30.77 -14.41 38.27
C HIS A 8 -31.76 -15.56 37.99
N ASP A 9 -31.34 -16.52 37.16
CA ASP A 9 -31.98 -17.80 36.78
C ASP A 9 -32.94 -17.69 35.57
N ASP A 10 -32.89 -18.49 34.50
CA ASP A 10 -32.23 -19.77 34.17
C ASP A 10 -32.09 -19.89 32.64
N ASP A 11 -31.00 -20.46 32.11
CA ASP A 11 -31.10 -21.39 30.97
C ASP A 11 -29.89 -22.35 30.86
N ALA A 12 -30.23 -23.63 30.95
CA ALA A 12 -29.64 -24.84 30.37
C ALA A 12 -28.11 -25.08 30.32
N SER A 13 -27.72 -26.08 31.13
CA SER A 13 -27.32 -27.43 30.68
C SER A 13 -26.00 -27.62 29.90
N GLY A 14 -25.10 -28.44 30.47
CA GLY A 14 -24.01 -29.06 29.71
C GLY A 14 -22.78 -29.45 30.53
N SER A 15 -22.92 -30.47 31.37
CA SER A 15 -21.86 -31.26 32.00
C SER A 15 -20.87 -31.88 31.01
N ASP A 16 -19.56 -31.85 31.29
CA ASP A 16 -18.80 -33.05 31.66
C ASP A 16 -17.35 -32.69 32.07
N ALA A 17 -16.89 -33.32 33.15
CA ALA A 17 -15.58 -33.12 33.76
C ALA A 17 -14.68 -34.31 33.43
N GLY A 18 -13.44 -34.04 33.00
CA GLY A 18 -12.44 -35.07 32.79
C GLY A 18 -11.04 -34.50 32.84
N SER A 19 -10.47 -34.42 34.04
CA SER A 19 -9.06 -34.21 34.29
C SER A 19 -8.33 -35.55 34.26
N ASP A 20 -7.35 -35.72 33.37
CA ASP A 20 -6.33 -36.77 33.56
C ASP A 20 -4.98 -36.38 32.94
N PHE A 21 -3.92 -36.67 33.69
CA PHE A 21 -2.52 -36.41 33.40
C PHE A 21 -1.96 -37.53 32.50
N SER A 22 -1.33 -37.20 31.35
CA SER A 22 -0.31 -38.08 30.73
C SER A 22 0.55 -37.41 29.65
N ALA A 23 1.85 -37.31 29.97
CA ALA A 23 3.08 -37.35 29.17
C ALA A 23 3.22 -36.58 27.81
N PRO A 24 4.36 -35.91 27.57
CA PRO A 24 4.68 -35.33 26.26
C PRO A 24 5.25 -36.40 25.31
N ALA A 25 4.60 -36.62 24.17
CA ALA A 25 5.14 -37.43 23.08
C ALA A 25 6.11 -36.60 22.20
N PRO A 26 7.24 -37.18 21.75
CA PRO A 26 8.28 -36.45 21.02
C PRO A 26 7.88 -36.16 19.57
N ALA A 27 8.24 -34.96 19.09
CA ALA A 27 8.01 -34.51 17.73
C ALA A 27 8.80 -35.33 16.68
N PRO A 28 8.18 -35.75 15.56
CA PRO A 28 8.88 -36.45 14.49
C PRO A 28 9.75 -35.50 13.65
N ALA A 29 10.93 -36.01 13.28
CA ALA A 29 12.01 -35.32 12.58
C ALA A 29 11.59 -34.58 11.29
N LYS A 30 12.13 -33.37 11.12
CA LYS A 30 12.04 -32.57 9.88
C LYS A 30 12.72 -33.32 8.73
N ARG A 31 11.89 -33.96 7.89
CA ARG A 31 12.27 -34.50 6.59
C ARG A 31 12.64 -33.36 5.64
N VAL A 32 13.94 -33.22 5.41
CA VAL A 32 14.54 -32.33 4.41
C VAL A 32 14.00 -32.70 3.02
N ARG A 33 13.13 -31.84 2.47
CA ARG A 33 12.75 -31.90 1.05
C ARG A 33 13.85 -31.21 0.25
N LYS A 34 14.66 -32.01 -0.44
CA LYS A 34 15.51 -31.54 -1.53
C LYS A 34 14.59 -31.08 -2.66
N SER A 35 14.38 -29.78 -2.81
CA SER A 35 13.83 -29.22 -4.04
C SER A 35 14.98 -29.21 -5.05
N SER A 36 14.96 -30.22 -5.93
CA SER A 36 15.64 -30.21 -7.21
C SER A 36 15.27 -28.91 -7.93
N GLY A 37 16.17 -27.94 -7.88
CA GLY A 37 16.07 -26.72 -8.67
C GLY A 37 16.26 -27.11 -10.12
N THR A 38 15.16 -27.32 -10.84
CA THR A 38 15.17 -27.18 -12.29
C THR A 38 15.53 -25.73 -12.55
N THR A 39 16.77 -25.53 -13.01
CA THR A 39 17.27 -24.27 -13.55
C THR A 39 16.27 -23.82 -14.60
N ALA A 40 15.46 -22.81 -14.26
CA ALA A 40 14.71 -22.05 -15.25
C ALA A 40 15.77 -21.41 -16.15
N LEU A 41 15.94 -22.00 -17.34
CA LEU A 41 16.83 -21.52 -18.36
C LEU A 41 16.38 -20.10 -18.72
N ALA A 42 17.23 -19.12 -18.39
CA ALA A 42 17.04 -17.75 -18.85
C ALA A 42 16.88 -17.76 -20.39
N PRO A 43 15.96 -16.96 -20.97
CA PRO A 43 15.82 -16.91 -22.42
C PRO A 43 17.16 -16.44 -23.01
N ALA A 44 17.68 -17.24 -23.94
CA ALA A 44 18.92 -16.95 -24.64
C ALA A 44 18.82 -15.54 -25.23
N SER A 45 19.69 -14.64 -24.77
CA SER A 45 19.73 -13.28 -25.26
C SER A 45 20.33 -13.30 -26.66
N HIS A 46 19.48 -13.30 -27.69
CA HIS A 46 19.94 -13.14 -29.06
C HIS A 46 20.59 -11.76 -29.21
N THR A 47 21.89 -11.73 -29.47
CA THR A 47 22.62 -10.50 -29.78
C THR A 47 22.22 -9.97 -31.16
N LEU A 48 22.35 -8.67 -31.38
CA LEU A 48 21.93 -8.01 -32.62
C LEU A 48 22.60 -8.65 -33.86
N GLU A 49 23.87 -9.03 -33.74
CA GLU A 49 24.62 -9.72 -34.79
C GLU A 49 24.04 -11.12 -35.09
N SER A 50 23.61 -11.86 -34.07
CA SER A 50 22.95 -13.15 -34.23
C SER A 50 21.60 -13.02 -34.94
N LEU A 51 20.83 -11.96 -34.65
CA LEU A 51 19.55 -11.70 -35.29
C LEU A 51 19.69 -11.33 -36.78
N LEU A 52 20.76 -10.63 -37.15
CA LEU A 52 21.02 -10.27 -38.54
C LEU A 52 21.46 -11.45 -39.40
N THR A 53 22.06 -12.48 -38.79
CA THR A 53 22.48 -13.71 -39.47
C THR A 53 21.38 -14.77 -39.60
N LEU A 54 20.25 -14.60 -38.90
CA LEU A 54 19.15 -15.57 -38.94
C LEU A 54 18.37 -15.49 -40.26
N PRO A 55 17.88 -16.62 -40.78
CA PRO A 55 17.00 -16.62 -41.94
C PRO A 55 15.68 -15.92 -41.61
N HIS A 56 15.06 -15.31 -42.63
CA HIS A 56 13.86 -14.47 -42.49
C HIS A 56 12.70 -15.17 -41.75
N ASP A 57 12.50 -16.46 -42.00
CA ASP A 57 11.43 -17.25 -41.38
C ASP A 57 11.63 -17.46 -39.87
N GLU A 58 12.88 -17.60 -39.42
CA GLU A 58 13.19 -17.74 -37.99
C GLU A 58 13.07 -16.41 -37.26
N LEU A 59 13.46 -15.32 -37.93
CA LEU A 59 13.28 -13.96 -37.42
C LEU A 59 11.79 -13.62 -37.27
N ALA A 60 10.96 -13.98 -38.26
CA ALA A 60 9.52 -13.78 -38.19
C ALA A 60 8.86 -14.55 -37.05
N LYS A 61 9.24 -15.83 -36.84
CA LYS A 61 8.76 -16.64 -35.72
C LYS A 61 9.18 -16.05 -34.37
N HIS A 62 10.45 -15.66 -34.24
CA HIS A 62 10.95 -15.06 -33.01
C HIS A 62 10.23 -13.72 -32.70
N ALA A 63 10.02 -12.87 -33.71
CA ALA A 63 9.26 -11.63 -33.54
C ALA A 63 7.81 -11.89 -33.12
N TYR A 64 7.16 -12.89 -33.71
CA TYR A 64 5.79 -13.28 -33.35
C TYR A 64 5.70 -13.86 -31.93
N ASP A 65 6.66 -14.68 -31.54
CA ASP A 65 6.75 -15.24 -30.18
C ASP A 65 6.97 -14.13 -29.15
N LEU A 66 7.85 -13.17 -29.41
CA LEU A 66 8.03 -11.99 -28.56
C LEU A 66 6.76 -11.16 -28.46
N GLN A 67 6.06 -10.92 -29.58
CA GLN A 67 4.80 -10.18 -29.58
C GLN A 67 3.72 -10.89 -28.76
N THR A 68 3.66 -12.23 -28.86
CA THR A 68 2.71 -13.06 -28.10
C THR A 68 3.07 -13.06 -26.62
N GLN A 69 4.35 -13.16 -26.27
CA GLN A 69 4.83 -13.06 -24.89
C GLN A 69 4.52 -11.68 -24.28
N LEU A 70 4.74 -10.59 -25.02
CA LEU A 70 4.39 -9.25 -24.58
C LEU A 70 2.88 -9.09 -24.39
N SER A 71 2.07 -9.57 -25.34
CA SER A 71 0.61 -9.50 -25.25
C SER A 71 0.07 -10.31 -24.07
N THR A 72 0.60 -11.51 -23.84
CA THR A 72 0.20 -12.37 -22.71
C THR A 72 0.64 -11.79 -21.36
N LEU A 73 1.82 -11.18 -21.28
CA LEU A 73 2.27 -10.45 -20.08
C LEU A 73 1.37 -9.23 -19.80
N GLN A 74 1.01 -8.49 -20.84
CA GLN A 74 0.15 -7.32 -20.74
C GLN A 74 -1.29 -7.67 -20.31
N GLN A 75 -1.78 -8.86 -20.68
CA GLN A 75 -3.09 -9.38 -20.27
C GLN A 75 -3.09 -10.09 -18.91
N ARG A 76 -2.01 -10.77 -18.53
CA ARG A 76 -1.93 -11.59 -17.29
C ARG A 76 -1.58 -10.77 -16.04
N GLY A 77 -1.15 -9.52 -16.21
CA GLY A 77 -0.89 -8.62 -15.10
C GLY A 77 -0.54 -7.24 -15.63
N GLY A 78 -1.53 -6.36 -15.72
CA GLY A 78 -1.36 -4.95 -16.08
C GLY A 78 -0.50 -4.20 -15.07
N SER A 79 0.81 -4.38 -15.16
CA SER A 79 1.92 -3.46 -14.84
C SER A 79 3.22 -4.22 -14.59
N GLY A 80 3.61 -5.11 -15.52
CA GLY A 80 5.03 -5.37 -15.70
C GLY A 80 5.68 -4.04 -16.09
N GLY A 81 6.33 -3.40 -15.12
CA GLY A 81 6.70 -1.98 -15.11
C GLY A 81 7.00 -1.40 -16.48
N GLU A 82 6.07 -0.61 -17.00
CA GLU A 82 6.48 0.50 -17.85
C GLU A 82 7.42 1.30 -16.95
N VAL A 83 8.72 1.18 -17.17
CA VAL A 83 9.72 1.96 -16.43
C VAL A 83 9.44 3.40 -16.81
N TRP A 84 8.57 4.05 -16.05
CA TRP A 84 8.33 5.47 -16.20
C TRP A 84 9.68 6.13 -15.95
N SER A 85 10.10 6.99 -16.89
CA SER A 85 11.29 7.80 -16.67
C SER A 85 11.15 8.53 -15.34
N ASP A 86 12.24 8.64 -14.58
CA ASP A 86 12.22 9.27 -13.25
C ASP A 86 11.64 10.69 -13.33
N ASP A 87 11.84 11.38 -14.46
CA ASP A 87 11.24 12.69 -14.75
C ASP A 87 9.71 12.64 -14.80
N LYS A 88 9.13 11.67 -15.53
CA LYS A 88 7.66 11.50 -15.63
C LYS A 88 7.06 11.13 -14.28
N VAL A 89 7.77 10.30 -13.50
CA VAL A 89 7.39 9.95 -12.13
C VAL A 89 7.41 11.18 -11.24
N ALA A 90 8.47 11.99 -11.28
CA ALA A 90 8.62 13.18 -10.46
C ALA A 90 7.58 14.26 -10.80
N GLU A 91 7.31 14.51 -12.08
CA GLU A 91 6.26 15.45 -12.49
C GLU A 91 4.88 15.02 -12.01
N ARG A 92 4.56 13.73 -12.15
CA ARG A 92 3.27 13.20 -11.71
C ARG A 92 3.16 13.19 -10.19
N ALA A 93 4.24 12.90 -9.49
CA ALA A 93 4.29 13.02 -8.03
C ALA A 93 4.01 14.46 -7.58
N LYS A 94 4.63 15.47 -8.21
CA LYS A 94 4.35 16.89 -7.92
C LYS A 94 2.87 17.23 -8.15
N LYS A 95 2.30 16.83 -9.30
CA LYS A 95 0.87 17.06 -9.58
C LYS A 95 -0.03 16.38 -8.56
N THR A 96 0.25 15.12 -8.20
CA THR A 96 -0.50 14.39 -7.17
C THR A 96 -0.37 15.04 -5.81
N ARG A 97 0.80 15.58 -5.47
CA ARG A 97 1.04 16.36 -4.24
C ARG A 97 0.11 17.57 -4.16
N ASP A 98 0.09 18.39 -5.21
CA ASP A 98 -0.71 19.62 -5.25
C ASP A 98 -2.20 19.31 -5.15
N VAL A 99 -2.66 18.28 -5.87
CA VAL A 99 -4.05 17.81 -5.81
C VAL A 99 -4.39 17.29 -4.42
N CYS A 100 -3.50 16.52 -3.80
CA CYS A 100 -3.68 16.00 -2.45
C CYS A 100 -3.80 17.13 -1.42
N ALA A 101 -2.87 18.09 -1.45
CA ALA A 101 -2.90 19.25 -0.57
C ALA A 101 -4.17 20.10 -0.76
N ALA A 102 -4.57 20.35 -2.02
CA ALA A 102 -5.78 21.10 -2.33
C ALA A 102 -7.04 20.41 -1.83
N GLU A 103 -7.16 19.09 -2.02
CA GLU A 103 -8.35 18.33 -1.59
C GLU A 103 -8.42 18.21 -0.07
N ILE A 104 -7.30 17.97 0.62
CA ILE A 104 -7.25 18.01 2.09
C ILE A 104 -7.69 19.40 2.59
N LYS A 105 -7.13 20.47 2.02
CA LYS A 105 -7.52 21.85 2.37
C LYS A 105 -9.01 22.10 2.16
N LYS A 106 -9.60 21.58 1.07
CA LYS A 106 -11.03 21.69 0.77
C LYS A 106 -11.91 20.95 1.79
N GLN A 107 -11.42 19.85 2.36
CA GLN A 107 -12.10 19.12 3.43
C GLN A 107 -12.00 19.84 4.80
N MET A 108 -11.01 20.70 5.00
CA MET A 108 -10.82 21.47 6.25
C MET A 108 -11.86 22.58 6.38
N LYS A 109 -13.04 22.23 6.87
CA LYS A 109 -14.12 23.17 7.19
C LYS A 109 -14.17 23.39 8.69
N TRP A 110 -14.54 24.60 9.11
CA TRP A 110 -14.76 24.86 10.53
C TRP A 110 -15.82 23.92 11.10
N GLN A 111 -15.47 23.22 12.18
CA GLN A 111 -16.36 22.36 12.96
C GLN A 111 -16.14 22.65 14.45
N PRO A 112 -17.13 22.43 15.33
CA PRO A 112 -16.94 22.62 16.78
C PRO A 112 -15.78 21.80 17.36
N SER A 113 -15.55 20.58 16.83
CA SER A 113 -14.43 19.70 17.18
C SER A 113 -13.06 20.23 16.73
N CYS A 114 -12.98 21.26 15.89
CA CYS A 114 -11.72 21.91 15.53
C CYS A 114 -11.11 22.63 16.72
N LYS A 115 -11.92 23.06 17.71
CA LYS A 115 -11.41 23.68 18.96
C LYS A 115 -10.51 22.75 19.75
N THR A 116 -10.82 21.45 19.76
CA THR A 116 -10.04 20.41 20.45
C THR A 116 -8.97 19.79 19.56
N GLY A 117 -8.91 20.14 18.27
CA GLY A 117 -7.95 19.57 17.32
C GLY A 117 -8.18 18.09 17.00
N THR A 118 -9.39 17.57 17.24
CA THR A 118 -9.71 16.13 17.09
C THR A 118 -10.53 15.82 15.84
N THR A 119 -10.77 16.81 14.98
CA THR A 119 -11.57 16.63 13.76
C THR A 119 -10.79 15.78 12.77
N LYS A 120 -11.37 14.67 12.32
CA LYS A 120 -10.70 13.75 11.40
C LYS A 120 -10.89 14.21 9.95
N TRP A 121 -9.87 13.96 9.14
CA TRP A 121 -9.93 14.09 7.69
C TRP A 121 -9.46 12.78 7.05
N SER A 122 -9.97 12.51 5.84
CA SER A 122 -9.63 11.31 5.08
C SER A 122 -9.61 11.64 3.60
N TYR A 123 -8.44 11.46 2.99
CA TYR A 123 -8.26 11.63 1.55
C TYR A 123 -7.90 10.28 0.93
N THR A 124 -8.56 9.94 -0.18
CA THR A 124 -8.20 8.77 -0.99
C THR A 124 -7.79 9.25 -2.37
N GLY A 125 -6.60 8.88 -2.81
CA GLY A 125 -6.05 9.21 -4.12
C GLY A 125 -5.66 7.96 -4.88
N ILE A 126 -5.79 8.00 -6.21
CA ILE A 126 -5.38 6.91 -7.10
C ILE A 126 -4.14 7.36 -7.86
N VAL A 127 -3.18 6.46 -8.05
CA VAL A 127 -1.93 6.75 -8.74
C VAL A 127 -1.79 5.81 -9.94
N PRO A 128 -1.36 6.31 -11.13
CA PRO A 128 -1.17 5.45 -12.30
C PRO A 128 -0.07 4.40 -12.12
N HIS A 129 0.95 4.72 -11.32
CA HIS A 129 2.15 3.91 -11.12
C HIS A 129 2.61 3.96 -9.67
N GLU A 130 3.02 2.82 -9.10
CA GLU A 130 3.44 2.71 -7.70
C GLU A 130 4.65 3.60 -7.38
N ASP A 131 5.59 3.70 -8.32
CA ASP A 131 6.77 4.56 -8.23
C ASP A 131 6.43 6.03 -7.95
N VAL A 132 5.31 6.52 -8.48
CA VAL A 132 4.86 7.90 -8.22
C VAL A 132 4.47 8.05 -6.76
N PHE A 133 3.82 7.04 -6.16
CA PHE A 133 3.50 7.04 -4.74
C PHE A 133 4.78 6.97 -3.88
N TYR A 134 5.69 6.06 -4.20
CA TYR A 134 6.95 5.92 -3.48
C TYR A 134 7.81 7.20 -3.58
N LYS A 135 7.90 7.81 -4.76
CA LYS A 135 8.62 9.07 -4.98
C LYS A 135 7.94 10.25 -4.28
N LEU A 136 6.60 10.29 -4.26
CA LEU A 136 5.82 11.35 -3.61
C LEU A 136 6.13 11.46 -2.11
N PHE A 137 6.12 10.31 -1.42
CA PHE A 137 6.38 10.26 0.02
C PHE A 137 7.85 10.04 0.37
N GLY A 138 8.74 9.90 -0.63
CA GLY A 138 10.16 9.63 -0.41
C GLY A 138 10.43 8.27 0.24
N PHE A 139 9.57 7.29 -0.01
CA PHE A 139 9.75 5.93 0.49
C PHE A 139 10.58 5.12 -0.50
N GLU A 140 11.58 4.40 0.01
CA GLU A 140 12.23 3.36 -0.77
C GLU A 140 11.21 2.27 -1.10
N LYS A 141 11.22 1.79 -2.35
CA LYS A 141 10.36 0.68 -2.78
C LYS A 141 10.68 -0.54 -1.91
N PRO A 142 9.79 -0.92 -0.98
CA PRO A 142 10.08 -2.04 -0.11
C PRO A 142 9.97 -3.34 -0.93
N LYS A 143 10.78 -4.35 -0.62
CA LYS A 143 10.66 -5.70 -1.22
C LYS A 143 9.28 -6.33 -0.98
N LYS A 144 8.54 -5.82 0.00
CA LYS A 144 7.15 -6.18 0.31
C LYS A 144 6.37 -4.90 0.59
N ALA A 145 5.34 -4.60 -0.21
CA ALA A 145 4.48 -3.44 0.02
C ALA A 145 3.89 -3.49 1.44
N TRP A 146 4.10 -2.43 2.21
CA TRP A 146 3.43 -2.24 3.49
C TRP A 146 2.01 -1.72 3.22
N LYS A 147 1.04 -2.23 3.99
CA LYS A 147 -0.36 -1.80 3.87
C LYS A 147 -0.63 -0.46 4.54
N GLN A 148 0.07 -0.17 5.63
CA GLN A 148 -0.09 1.08 6.37
C GLN A 148 1.24 1.53 6.97
N LYS A 149 1.51 2.84 6.90
CA LYS A 149 2.65 3.49 7.52
C LYS A 149 2.20 4.80 8.16
N LYS A 150 2.79 5.14 9.30
CA LYS A 150 2.62 6.47 9.91
C LYS A 150 3.78 7.34 9.44
N ILE A 151 3.47 8.56 9.03
CA ILE A 151 4.42 9.62 8.69
C ILE A 151 4.30 10.68 9.78
N ASP A 152 5.43 11.12 10.30
CA ASP A 152 5.45 12.20 11.29
C ASP A 152 5.07 13.52 10.63
N MET A 153 4.58 14.48 11.42
CA MET A 153 4.09 15.74 10.86
C MET A 153 5.17 16.49 10.07
N ALA A 154 6.41 16.50 10.56
CA ALA A 154 7.52 17.18 9.92
C ALA A 154 7.83 16.59 8.53
N ASP A 155 7.90 15.26 8.43
CA ASP A 155 8.10 14.57 7.16
C ASP A 155 6.93 14.84 6.20
N PHE A 156 5.70 14.83 6.72
CA PHE A 156 4.52 15.12 5.91
C PHE A 156 4.56 16.55 5.35
N GLU A 157 4.92 17.54 6.16
CA GLU A 157 5.04 18.93 5.73
C GLU A 157 6.21 19.13 4.74
N GLU A 158 7.34 18.42 4.91
CA GLU A 158 8.45 18.45 3.97
C GLU A 158 8.06 17.85 2.60
N LYS A 159 7.33 16.72 2.61
CA LYS A 159 6.98 16.00 1.38
C LYS A 159 5.75 16.55 0.69
N ILE A 160 4.69 16.92 1.41
CA ILE A 160 3.43 17.39 0.82
C ILE A 160 3.31 18.91 0.85
N GLY A 161 3.95 19.57 1.81
CA GLY A 161 3.85 21.00 2.04
C GLY A 161 2.96 21.34 3.22
N TYR A 162 3.03 22.60 3.63
CA TYR A 162 2.23 23.13 4.72
C TYR A 162 0.76 23.33 4.29
N ILE A 163 -0.15 22.56 4.89
CA ILE A 163 -1.59 22.64 4.61
C ILE A 163 -2.28 23.45 5.72
N SER A 164 -2.72 24.66 5.36
CA SER A 164 -3.54 25.52 6.22
C SER A 164 -4.76 26.06 5.46
N ASN A 165 -5.85 26.26 6.22
CA ASN A 165 -7.06 26.89 5.71
C ASN A 165 -7.49 28.06 6.60
N SER A 166 -7.63 29.25 6.02
CA SER A 166 -8.02 30.45 6.75
C SER A 166 -9.51 30.42 7.07
N ILE A 167 -9.85 30.72 8.32
CA ILE A 167 -11.21 30.97 8.78
C ILE A 167 -11.31 32.41 9.30
N ARG A 168 -12.53 32.90 9.57
CA ARG A 168 -12.80 34.31 9.89
C ARG A 168 -11.91 34.92 10.98
N TYR A 169 -11.51 34.13 11.98
CA TYR A 169 -10.74 34.60 13.15
C TYR A 169 -9.52 33.74 13.49
N ASN A 170 -9.18 32.74 12.67
CA ASN A 170 -8.06 31.84 12.94
C ASN A 170 -7.64 31.08 11.66
N ASN A 171 -6.67 30.17 11.75
CA ASN A 171 -6.29 29.24 10.70
C ASN A 171 -6.46 27.79 11.18
N LEU A 172 -7.05 26.95 10.35
CA LEU A 172 -7.08 25.52 10.54
C LEU A 172 -5.77 24.93 10.00
N ARG A 173 -5.11 24.09 10.79
CA ARG A 173 -3.94 23.31 10.39
C ARG A 173 -4.17 21.83 10.67
N ILE A 174 -3.36 20.98 10.06
CA ILE A 174 -3.32 19.57 10.43
C ILE A 174 -2.78 19.50 11.87
N THR A 175 -3.49 18.75 12.71
CA THR A 175 -3.18 18.55 14.13
C THR A 175 -2.94 17.07 14.38
N GLY A 176 -2.19 16.75 15.44
CA GLY A 176 -1.86 15.39 15.81
C GLY A 176 -0.40 15.03 15.55
N ASP A 177 -0.02 13.86 16.03
CA ASP A 177 1.38 13.40 16.05
C ASP A 177 1.88 12.93 14.67
N GLY A 178 0.97 12.64 13.73
CA GLY A 178 1.33 12.26 12.37
C GLY A 178 0.15 11.82 11.52
N VAL A 179 0.40 11.62 10.24
CA VAL A 179 -0.58 11.19 9.24
C VAL A 179 -0.41 9.70 8.97
N LYS A 180 -1.51 8.96 8.95
CA LYS A 180 -1.49 7.54 8.56
C LYS A 180 -1.74 7.43 7.07
N VAL A 181 -0.81 6.76 6.39
CA VAL A 181 -0.87 6.45 4.97
C VAL A 181 -1.17 4.97 4.82
N HIS A 182 -2.28 4.66 4.18
CA HIS A 182 -2.63 3.31 3.76
C HIS A 182 -2.32 3.18 2.26
N TRP A 183 -1.65 2.11 1.85
CA TRP A 183 -1.29 1.84 0.47
C TRP A 183 -1.90 0.53 0.01
N ASP A 184 -2.66 0.59 -1.08
CA ASP A 184 -3.18 -0.56 -1.81
C ASP A 184 -2.44 -0.68 -3.14
N GLN A 185 -1.64 -1.74 -3.26
CA GLN A 185 -0.83 -1.99 -4.44
C GLN A 185 -1.67 -2.49 -5.62
N GLU A 186 -2.72 -3.27 -5.36
CA GLU A 186 -3.55 -3.89 -6.40
C GLU A 186 -4.41 -2.83 -7.10
N GLU A 187 -5.03 -1.95 -6.32
CA GLU A 187 -5.83 -0.84 -6.85
C GLU A 187 -4.99 0.40 -7.19
N LYS A 188 -3.71 0.43 -6.80
CA LYS A 188 -2.82 1.60 -6.87
C LYS A 188 -3.42 2.83 -6.19
N THR A 189 -4.12 2.58 -5.09
CA THR A 189 -4.86 3.58 -4.32
C THR A 189 -4.17 3.81 -2.98
N PHE A 190 -4.03 5.08 -2.58
CA PHE A 190 -3.56 5.44 -1.25
C PHE A 190 -4.62 6.21 -0.48
N LYS A 191 -4.69 5.98 0.83
CA LYS A 191 -5.58 6.70 1.74
C LYS A 191 -4.78 7.37 2.84
N LEU A 192 -4.93 8.68 2.97
CA LEU A 192 -4.37 9.49 4.03
C LEU A 192 -5.44 9.78 5.06
N THR A 193 -5.09 9.58 6.33
CA THR A 193 -5.97 9.92 7.45
C THR A 193 -5.19 10.66 8.51
N GLY A 194 -5.83 11.69 9.07
CA GLY A 194 -5.24 12.51 10.12
C GLY A 194 -6.30 13.30 10.86
N THR A 195 -5.84 14.23 11.67
CA THR A 195 -6.68 15.17 12.41
C THR A 195 -6.35 16.61 12.03
N TYR A 196 -7.29 17.53 12.23
CA TYR A 196 -7.11 18.96 11.99
C TYR A 196 -7.89 19.80 13.02
N GLY A 197 -7.43 21.04 13.19
CA GLY A 197 -8.05 22.01 14.09
C GLY A 197 -7.27 23.32 14.18
N LEU A 198 -7.54 24.04 15.28
CA LEU A 198 -6.92 25.32 15.60
C LEU A 198 -5.50 25.22 16.14
#